data_AF-A0A915XPT1-F1
#
_entry.id   AF-A0A915XPT1-F1
#
_cell.length_a   1.000
_cell.length_b   1.000
_cell.length_c   1.000
_cell.angle_alpha   90.00
_cell.angle_beta   90.00
_cell.angle_gamma   90.00
#
_symmetry.space_group_name_H-M   'P 1'
#
loop_
_entity.id
_entity.type
_entity.pdbx_description
1 polymer ?
#
loop_
_entity_poly.entity_id
_entity_poly.type
_entity_poly.pdbx_seq_one_letter_code
_entity_poly.pdbx_strand_id
1 'polypeptide(L)' 'MVMHREIDRLVAEMVDKGIHYADAAREFERRFLEHALKATDGSLTRCAALTGLHRNTLARKVAEYKLK' A
#
# COMPACT_ATOMS: atom_id res chain seq x y z
N MET A 1 -12.35 16.88 6.48
CA MET A 1 -11.58 15.73 7.00
C MET A 1 -10.12 15.92 6.65
N VAL A 2 -9.20 15.81 7.61
CA VAL A 2 -7.75 16.05 7.42
C VAL A 2 -7.16 15.16 6.33
N MET A 3 -7.65 13.91 6.24
CA MET A 3 -7.21 12.92 5.26
C MET A 3 -7.33 13.39 3.80
N HIS A 4 -8.34 14.19 3.46
CA HIS A 4 -8.53 14.67 2.08
C HIS A 4 -7.42 15.64 1.68
N ARG A 5 -7.02 16.54 2.58
CA ARG A 5 -5.98 17.54 2.32
C ARG A 5 -4.59 16.93 2.15
N GLU A 6 -4.27 15.91 2.93
CA GLU A 6 -2.96 15.23 2.85
C GLU A 6 -2.84 14.44 1.55
N ILE A 7 -3.91 13.77 1.13
CA ILE A 7 -3.96 13.03 -0.13
C ILE A 7 -3.91 13.99 -1.32
N ASP A 8 -4.67 15.09 -1.31
CA ASP A 8 -4.64 16.09 -2.38
C ASP A 8 -3.24 16.67 -2.57
N ARG A 9 -2.54 16.97 -1.46
CA ARG A 9 -1.15 17.45 -1.52
C ARG A 9 -0.20 16.42 -2.10
N LEU A 10 -0.32 15.15 -1.70
CA LEU A 10 0.50 14.08 -2.23
C LEU A 10 0.26 13.89 -3.73
N VAL A 11 -1.00 13.87 -4.17
CA VAL A 11 -1.36 13.72 -5.59
C VAL A 11 -0.82 14.87 -6.42
N ALA A 12 -0.99 16.12 -5.96
CA ALA A 12 -0.44 17.29 -6.64
C ALA A 12 1.08 17.16 -6.82
N GLU A 13 1.81 16.79 -5.76
CA GLU A 13 3.25 16.61 -5.83
C GLU A 13 3.68 15.49 -6.80
N MET A 14 2.92 14.39 -6.86
CA MET A 14 3.19 13.29 -7.79
C MET A 14 2.99 13.72 -9.24
N VAL A 15 1.93 14.47 -9.53
CA VAL A 15 1.64 14.99 -10.87
C VAL A 15 2.67 16.04 -11.28
N ASP A 16 2.98 17.00 -10.41
CA ASP A 16 3.93 18.08 -10.68
C ASP A 16 5.35 17.56 -10.95
N LYS A 17 5.72 16.44 -10.32
CA LYS A 17 7.01 15.76 -10.54
C LYS A 17 7.01 14.78 -11.71
N GLY A 18 5.88 14.63 -12.42
CA GLY A 18 5.76 13.73 -13.56
C GLY A 18 5.79 12.24 -13.19
N ILE A 19 5.38 11.88 -11.97
CA ILE A 19 5.30 10.48 -11.56
C ILE A 19 4.12 9.83 -12.28
N HIS A 20 4.41 8.76 -13.04
CA HIS A 20 3.38 8.01 -13.73
C HIS A 20 2.48 7.26 -12.72
N TYR A 21 1.19 7.20 -13.04
CA TYR A 21 0.18 6.51 -12.22
C TYR A 21 0.59 5.07 -11.86
N ALA A 22 1.19 4.33 -12.79
CA ALA A 22 1.59 2.95 -12.56
C ALA A 22 2.66 2.83 -11.44
N ASP A 23 3.63 3.74 -11.44
CA ASP A 23 4.70 3.78 -10.43
C ASP A 23 4.17 4.26 -9.08
N ALA A 24 3.30 5.29 -9.12
CA ALA A 24 2.58 5.81 -7.96
C ALA A 24 1.77 4.72 -7.24
N ALA A 25 0.94 4.01 -7.99
CA ALA A 25 0.08 2.94 -7.48
C ALA A 25 0.91 1.79 -6.91
N ARG A 26 2.00 1.41 -7.59
CA ARG A 26 2.91 0.35 -7.14
C ARG A 26 3.58 0.71 -5.82
N GLU A 27 4.12 1.92 -5.70
CA GLU A 27 4.81 2.35 -4.49
C GLU A 27 3.84 2.54 -3.31
N PHE A 28 2.65 3.10 -3.57
CA PHE A 28 1.59 3.19 -2.58
C PHE A 28 1.21 1.80 -2.05
N GLU A 29 0.93 0.86 -2.96
CA GLU A 29 0.52 -0.48 -2.60
C GLU A 29 1.60 -1.21 -1.80
N ARG A 30 2.86 -1.11 -2.25
CA ARG A 30 4.01 -1.69 -1.53
C ARG A 30 4.09 -1.16 -0.09
N ARG A 31 4.03 0.16 0.11
CA ARG A 31 4.12 0.78 1.44
C ARG A 31 2.94 0.44 2.33
N PHE A 32 1.73 0.43 1.75
CA PHE A 32 0.51 0.10 2.48
C PHE A 32 0.58 -1.34 3.02
N LEU A 33 0.97 -2.29 2.16
CA LEU A 33 1.11 -3.69 2.55
C LEU A 33 2.25 -3.93 3.53
N GLU A 34 3.39 -3.25 3.35
CA GLU A 34 4.51 -3.33 4.30
C GLU A 34 4.09 -2.87 5.69
N HIS A 35 3.35 -1.76 5.79
CA HIS A 35 2.85 -1.26 7.07
C HIS A 35 1.83 -2.21 7.70
N ALA A 36 0.89 -2.74 6.90
CA ALA A 36 -0.12 -3.68 7.38
C ALA A 36 0.49 -5.01 7.86
N LEU A 37 1.53 -5.52 7.18
CA LEU A 37 2.28 -6.70 7.61
C LEU A 37 3.02 -6.46 8.91
N LYS A 38 3.72 -5.32 9.05
CA LYS A 38 4.38 -4.95 10.30
C LYS A 38 3.40 -4.84 11.46
N ALA A 39 2.25 -4.21 11.24
CA ALA A 39 1.19 -4.10 12.24
C ALA A 39 0.56 -5.45 12.65
N THR A 40 0.80 -6.52 11.89
CA THR A 40 0.26 -7.86 12.12
C THR A 40 1.33 -8.92 12.34
N ASP A 41 2.56 -8.51 12.66
CA ASP A 41 3.74 -9.37 12.87
C ASP A 41 3.94 -10.41 11.74
N GLY A 42 3.70 -10.00 10.49
CA GLY A 42 3.83 -10.89 9.32
C GLY A 42 2.69 -11.91 9.14
N SER A 43 1.64 -11.86 9.97
CA SER A 43 0.50 -12.78 9.83
C SER A 43 -0.40 -12.37 8.67
N LEU A 44 -0.35 -13.12 7.57
CA LEU A 44 -1.18 -12.89 6.38
C LEU A 44 -2.69 -12.93 6.67
N THR A 45 -3.13 -13.76 7.61
CA THR A 45 -4.56 -13.85 7.98
C THR A 45 -5.01 -12.60 8.73
N ARG A 46 -4.20 -12.11 9.67
CA ARG A 46 -4.49 -10.85 10.38
C ARG A 46 -4.39 -9.65 9.43
N CYS A 47 -3.41 -9.66 8.54
CA CYS A 47 -3.25 -8.63 7.50
C CYS A 47 -4.45 -8.60 6.54
N ALA A 48 -4.98 -9.76 6.16
CA ALA A 48 -6.21 -9.86 5.37
C ALA A 48 -7.43 -9.24 6.08
N ALA A 49 -7.59 -9.54 7.37
CA ALA A 49 -8.65 -8.93 8.17
C ALA A 49 -8.46 -7.41 8.33
N LEU A 50 -7.23 -6.94 8.52
CA LEU A 50 -6.91 -5.52 8.70
C LEU A 50 -7.09 -4.69 7.42
N THR A 51 -6.66 -5.22 6.27
CA THR A 51 -6.67 -4.52 4.99
C THR A 51 -7.96 -4.73 4.20
N GLY A 52 -8.78 -5.72 4.57
CA GLY A 52 -9.93 -6.17 3.78
C GLY A 52 -9.56 -6.91 2.49
N LEU A 53 -8.26 -7.14 2.23
CA LEU A 53 -7.80 -7.88 1.07
C LEU A 53 -7.88 -9.38 1.32
N HIS A 54 -8.27 -10.12 0.28
CA HIS A 54 -8.24 -11.57 0.35
C HIS A 54 -6.81 -12.08 0.58
N ARG A 55 -6.64 -13.06 1.48
CA ARG A 55 -5.34 -13.64 1.85
C ARG A 55 -4.49 -14.05 0.64
N ASN A 56 -5.10 -14.66 -0.38
CA ASN A 56 -4.36 -15.10 -1.58
C ASN A 56 -3.82 -13.92 -2.39
N THR A 57 -4.56 -12.81 -2.45
CA THR A 57 -4.10 -11.58 -3.10
C THR A 57 -2.94 -10.98 -2.34
N LEU A 58 -3.02 -10.95 -1.00
CA LEU A 58 -1.93 -10.52 -0.14
C LEU A 58 -0.69 -11.38 -0.34
N ALA A 59 -0.81 -12.71 -0.24
CA ALA A 59 0.32 -13.63 -0.40
C ALA A 59 1.05 -13.41 -1.74
N ARG A 60 0.30 -13.24 -2.84
CA ARG A 60 0.88 -12.92 -4.16
C ARG A 60 1.62 -11.59 -4.14
N LYS A 61 1.01 -10.53 -3.60
CA LYS A 61 1.61 -9.18 -3.55
C LYS A 61 2.82 -9.11 -2.62
N VAL A 62 2.80 -9.79 -1.48
CA VAL A 62 3.95 -9.93 -0.58
C VAL A 62 5.15 -10.55 -1.29
N ALA A 63 4.91 -11.62 -2.06
CA ALA A 63 5.95 -12.26 -2.86
C ALA A 63 6.44 -11.35 -4.00
N GLU A 64 5.52 -10.69 -4.71
CA GLU A 64 5.81 -9.77 -5.82
C GLU A 64 6.69 -8.60 -5.36
N TYR A 65 6.37 -8.03 -4.20
CA TYR A 65 7.12 -6.92 -3.59
C TYR A 65 8.30 -7.35 -2.72
N LYS A 66 8.52 -8.65 -2.54
CA LYS A 66 9.57 -9.24 -1.68
C LYS A 66 9.56 -8.66 -0.26
N LEU A 67 8.37 -8.46 0.30
CA LEU A 67 8.19 -7.93 1.65
C LEU A 67 8.56 -9.01 2.69
N LYS A 68 9.24 -8.61 3.77
CA LYS A 68 9.69 -9.48 4.87
C LYS A 68 8.97 -9.12 6.17
#